data_AF-A0A927A6U3-F1
#
_entry.id   AF-A0A927A6U3-F1
#
_cell.length_a   1.000
_cell.length_b   1.000
_cell.length_c   1.000
_cell.angle_alpha   90.00
_cell.angle_beta   90.00
_cell.angle_gamma   90.00
#
_symmetry.space_group_name_H-M   'P 1'
#
loop_
_entity.id
_entity.type
_entity.pdbx_description
1 polymer ?
#
loop_
_entity_poly.entity_id
_entity_poly.type
_entity_poly.pdbx_seq_one_letter_code
_entity_poly.pdbx_strand_id
1 'polypeptide(L)'
;MSEKNELLGFFLGILLLLGMHIVAIAVIFLLVLIVDKIYGNYSLNVLLYGILGFLFWQLLYVIPVCLWLKRRQAPGMMKGVIIGAVITALLNGTCSLLMFPR
;
A
#
# COMPACT_ATOMS: atom_id res chain seq x y z
N MET A 1 -18.38 23.42 -4.24
CA MET A 1 -17.54 22.60 -5.16
C MET A 1 -18.47 21.55 -5.73
N SER A 2 -18.57 21.39 -7.05
CA SER A 2 -19.53 20.45 -7.67
C SER A 2 -19.28 19.02 -7.18
N GLU A 3 -20.31 18.26 -6.81
CA GLU A 3 -20.21 16.85 -6.39
C GLU A 3 -19.36 16.01 -7.36
N LYS A 4 -19.41 16.33 -8.66
CA LYS A 4 -18.62 15.68 -9.71
C LYS A 4 -17.11 15.76 -9.46
N ASN A 5 -16.63 16.88 -8.90
CA ASN A 5 -15.21 17.07 -8.62
C ASN A 5 -14.76 16.32 -7.37
N GLU A 6 -15.68 16.07 -6.42
CA GLU A 6 -15.37 15.30 -5.21
C GLU A 6 -15.29 13.79 -5.51
N LEU A 7 -16.22 13.28 -6.32
CA LEU A 7 -16.24 11.88 -6.79
C LEU A 7 -15.00 11.55 -7.64
N LEU A 8 -14.61 12.46 -8.53
CA LEU A 8 -13.39 12.33 -9.33
C LEU A 8 -12.13 12.37 -8.43
N GLY A 9 -12.10 13.26 -7.44
CA GLY A 9 -11.02 13.30 -6.45
C GLY A 9 -10.90 11.97 -5.68
N PHE A 10 -12.02 11.40 -5.25
CA PHE A 10 -12.04 10.11 -4.58
C PHE A 10 -11.46 8.98 -5.44
N PHE A 11 -11.90 8.85 -6.69
CA PHE A 11 -11.38 7.85 -7.63
C PHE A 11 -9.89 8.02 -7.90
N LEU A 12 -9.42 9.27 -8.09
CA LEU A 12 -8.00 9.56 -8.27
C LEU A 12 -7.18 9.20 -7.03
N GLY A 13 -7.74 9.35 -5.83
CA GLY A 13 -7.10 8.92 -4.58
C GLY A 13 -6.87 7.41 -4.53
N ILE A 14 -7.87 6.62 -4.92
CA ILE A 14 -7.74 5.16 -5.00
C ILE A 14 -6.74 4.76 -6.07
N LEU A 15 -6.80 5.37 -7.26
CA LEU A 15 -5.88 5.09 -8.35
C LEU A 15 -4.42 5.39 -7.96
N LEU A 16 -4.20 6.53 -7.28
CA LEU A 16 -2.90 6.90 -6.75
C LEU A 16 -2.37 5.84 -5.77
N LEU A 17 -3.21 5.41 -4.84
CA LEU A 17 -2.84 4.36 -3.89
C LEU A 17 -2.48 3.05 -4.59
N LEU A 18 -3.26 2.63 -5.58
CA LEU A 18 -3.00 1.41 -6.34
C LEU A 18 -1.66 1.50 -7.10
N GLY A 19 -1.35 2.67 -7.68
CA GLY A 19 -0.03 2.92 -8.27
C GLY A 19 1.11 2.77 -7.26
N MET A 20 0.94 3.29 -6.03
CA MET A 20 1.93 3.12 -4.97
C MET A 20 2.09 1.68 -4.51
N HIS A 21 1.00 0.90 -4.47
CA HIS A 21 1.08 -0.54 -4.18
C HIS A 21 1.92 -1.28 -5.23
N ILE A 22 1.73 -1.01 -6.51
CA ILE A 22 2.51 -1.64 -7.59
C ILE A 22 4.01 -1.33 -7.41
N VAL A 23 4.35 -0.08 -7.11
CA VAL A 23 5.74 0.33 -6.85
C VAL A 23 6.30 -0.37 -5.62
N ALA A 24 5.53 -0.44 -4.52
CA ALA A 24 5.96 -1.12 -3.30
C ALA A 24 6.21 -2.62 -3.53
N ILE A 25 5.34 -3.28 -4.29
CA ILE A 25 5.51 -4.69 -4.66
C ILE A 25 6.78 -4.86 -5.50
N ALA A 26 7.01 -4.00 -6.51
CA ALA A 26 8.22 -4.04 -7.32
C ALA A 26 9.49 -3.87 -6.47
N VAL A 27 9.47 -2.99 -5.46
CA VAL A 27 10.58 -2.80 -4.51
C VAL A 27 10.81 -4.06 -3.67
N ILE A 28 9.76 -4.72 -3.18
CA ILE A 28 9.88 -5.98 -2.42
C ILE A 28 10.50 -7.08 -3.31
N PHE A 29 10.06 -7.23 -4.55
CA PHE A 29 10.65 -8.19 -5.49
C PHE A 29 12.12 -7.88 -5.79
N LEU A 30 12.47 -6.61 -5.98
CA LEU A 30 13.86 -6.21 -6.20
C LEU A 30 14.74 -6.52 -4.98
N LEU A 31 14.24 -6.30 -3.76
CA LEU A 31 14.91 -6.69 -2.52
C LEU A 31 15.11 -8.20 -2.43
N VAL A 32 14.12 -8.99 -2.81
CA VAL A 32 14.22 -10.45 -2.86
C VAL A 32 15.37 -10.88 -3.79
N LEU A 33 15.44 -10.34 -5.01
CA LEU A 33 16.51 -10.66 -5.97
C LEU A 33 17.90 -10.29 -5.46
N ILE A 34 18.03 -9.15 -4.77
CA ILE A 34 19.31 -8.71 -4.19
C ILE A 34 19.73 -9.65 -3.04
N VAL A 35 18.81 -9.97 -2.13
CA VAL A 35 19.09 -10.83 -0.98
C VAL A 35 19.41 -12.25 -1.43
N ASP A 36 18.71 -12.78 -2.44
CA ASP A 36 18.97 -14.08 -3.03
C ASP A 36 20.41 -14.16 -3.57
N LYS A 37 20.84 -13.14 -4.32
CA LYS A 37 22.19 -13.06 -4.88
C LYS A 37 23.30 -13.02 -3.82
N ILE A 38 23.05 -12.43 -2.66
CA ILE A 38 24.06 -12.24 -1.61
C ILE A 38 24.07 -13.39 -0.59
N TYR A 39 22.88 -13.89 -0.22
CA TYR A 39 22.70 -14.82 0.91
C TYR A 39 22.08 -16.17 0.52
N GLY A 40 21.64 -16.35 -0.72
CA GLY A 40 21.16 -17.62 -1.30
C GLY A 40 19.79 -18.10 -0.80
N ASN A 41 19.63 -18.31 0.50
CA ASN A 41 18.45 -19.01 1.07
C ASN A 41 17.48 -18.09 1.84
N TYR A 42 17.69 -16.76 1.83
CA TYR A 42 16.86 -15.82 2.59
C TYR A 42 15.74 -15.18 1.76
N SER A 43 15.67 -15.44 0.45
CA SER A 43 14.69 -14.86 -0.48
C SER A 43 13.23 -15.17 -0.08
N LEU A 44 12.96 -16.41 0.34
CA LEU A 44 11.63 -16.81 0.82
C LEU A 44 11.21 -16.04 2.08
N ASN A 45 12.11 -15.85 3.03
CA ASN A 45 11.82 -15.11 4.27
C ASN A 45 11.49 -13.65 3.97
N VAL A 46 12.28 -13.00 3.08
CA VAL A 46 12.02 -11.61 2.66
C VAL A 46 10.66 -11.48 1.98
N LEU A 47 10.30 -12.44 1.12
CA LEU A 47 9.00 -12.45 0.47
C LEU A 47 7.85 -12.64 1.48
N LEU A 48 8.00 -13.58 2.42
CA LEU A 48 6.99 -13.86 3.45
C LEU A 48 6.75 -12.64 4.35
N TYR A 49 7.82 -12.03 4.87
CA TYR A 49 7.73 -10.83 5.70
C TYR A 49 7.28 -9.60 4.90
N GLY A 50 7.63 -9.52 3.62
CA GLY A 50 7.17 -8.45 2.73
C GLY A 50 5.66 -8.50 2.49
N ILE A 51 5.10 -9.69 2.26
CA ILE A 51 3.66 -9.89 2.00
C ILE A 51 2.84 -9.77 3.30
N LEU A 52 3.25 -10.43 4.38
CA LEU A 52 2.55 -10.39 5.67
C LEU A 52 2.70 -9.04 6.36
N GLY A 53 3.87 -8.41 6.19
CA GLY A 53 4.15 -7.08 6.70
C GLY A 53 3.65 -5.96 5.79
N PHE A 54 2.97 -6.26 4.68
CA PHE A 54 2.58 -5.25 3.68
C PHE A 54 1.69 -4.15 4.29
N LEU A 55 0.91 -4.47 5.32
CA LEU A 55 0.17 -3.51 6.13
C LEU A 55 1.07 -2.39 6.68
N PHE A 56 2.25 -2.75 7.21
CA PHE A 56 3.21 -1.79 7.75
C PHE A 56 3.93 -1.02 6.65
N TRP A 57 4.27 -1.70 5.54
CA TRP A 57 4.81 -1.04 4.36
C TRP A 57 3.88 0.04 3.83
N GLN A 58 2.57 -0.22 3.86
CA GLN A 58 1.56 0.73 3.42
C GLN A 58 1.61 2.05 4.19
N LEU A 59 1.80 2.00 5.51
CA LEU A 59 1.85 3.20 6.35
C LEU A 59 3.02 4.12 5.97
N LEU A 60 4.15 3.54 5.55
CA LEU A 60 5.36 4.30 5.19
C LEU A 60 5.13 5.28 4.05
N TYR A 61 4.29 4.95 3.06
CA TYR A 61 3.99 5.84 1.93
C TYR A 61 2.62 6.51 2.02
N VAL A 62 1.62 5.88 2.63
CA VAL A 62 0.28 6.49 2.78
C VAL A 62 0.33 7.72 3.68
N ILE A 63 1.06 7.68 4.80
CA ILE A 63 1.12 8.83 5.72
C ILE A 63 1.74 10.06 5.03
N PRO A 64 2.93 9.99 4.40
CA PRO A 64 3.51 11.12 3.67
C PRO A 64 2.60 11.66 2.56
N VAL A 65 1.94 10.78 1.81
CA VAL A 65 1.05 11.18 0.70
C VAL A 65 -0.20 11.88 1.21
N CYS A 66 -0.80 11.40 2.31
CA CYS A 66 -1.90 12.08 2.95
C CYS A 66 -1.49 13.48 3.46
N LEU A 67 -0.32 13.62 4.07
CA LEU A 67 0.22 14.92 4.49
C LEU A 67 0.45 15.86 3.29
N TRP A 68 0.96 15.33 2.18
CA TRP A 68 1.17 16.08 0.95
C TRP A 68 -0.16 16.53 0.30
N LEU A 69 -1.17 15.65 0.23
CA LEU A 69 -2.50 15.96 -0.27
C LEU A 69 -3.24 16.98 0.61
N LYS A 70 -3.02 16.91 1.93
CA LYS A 70 -3.52 17.91 2.88
C LYS A 70 -2.95 19.29 2.58
N ARG A 71 -1.63 19.39 2.31
CA ARG A 71 -0.97 20.66 1.93
C ARG A 71 -1.48 21.20 0.59
N ARG A 72 -1.88 20.33 -0.35
CA ARG A 72 -2.47 20.71 -1.65
C ARG A 72 -3.95 21.03 -1.60
N GLN A 73 -4.58 21.04 -0.41
CA GLN A 73 -6.02 21.24 -0.24
C GLN A 73 -6.86 20.32 -1.16
N ALA A 74 -6.43 19.05 -1.31
CA ALA A 74 -7.10 18.04 -2.11
C ALA A 74 -7.80 16.99 -1.23
N PRO A 75 -8.84 17.35 -0.46
CA PRO A 75 -9.45 16.46 0.52
C PRO A 75 -10.15 15.25 -0.11
N GLY A 76 -10.70 15.40 -1.33
CA GLY A 76 -11.33 14.27 -2.05
C GLY A 76 -10.35 13.15 -2.36
N MET A 77 -9.17 13.49 -2.88
CA MET A 77 -8.09 12.53 -3.12
C MET A 77 -7.57 11.91 -1.82
N MET A 78 -7.40 12.72 -0.77
CA MET A 78 -6.94 12.23 0.52
C MET A 78 -7.93 11.21 1.11
N LYS A 79 -9.25 11.47 1.05
CA LYS A 79 -10.28 10.51 1.46
C LYS A 79 -10.18 9.20 0.67
N GLY A 80 -10.01 9.28 -0.65
CA GLY A 80 -9.82 8.10 -1.51
C GLY A 80 -8.61 7.26 -1.12
N VAL A 81 -7.46 7.91 -0.87
CA VAL A 81 -6.24 7.22 -0.40
C VAL A 81 -6.47 6.55 0.96
N ILE A 82 -7.09 7.23 1.92
CA ILE A 82 -7.33 6.68 3.26
C ILE A 82 -8.29 5.48 3.20
N ILE A 83 -9.42 5.61 2.48
CA ILE A 83 -10.40 4.54 2.36
C ILE A 83 -9.79 3.34 1.65
N GLY A 84 -9.06 3.56 0.55
CA GLY A 84 -8.35 2.49 -0.13
C GLY A 84 -7.34 1.81 0.79
N ALA A 85 -6.59 2.57 1.59
CA ALA A 85 -5.59 2.04 2.51
C ALA A 85 -6.23 1.18 3.60
N VAL A 86 -7.40 1.58 4.13
CA VAL A 86 -8.17 0.78 5.09
C VAL A 86 -8.67 -0.52 4.45
N ILE A 87 -9.19 -0.47 3.22
CA ILE A 87 -9.65 -1.67 2.51
C ILE A 87 -8.50 -2.65 2.30
N THR A 88 -7.35 -2.18 1.80
CA THR A 88 -6.16 -3.01 1.60
C THR A 88 -5.67 -3.59 2.93
N ALA A 89 -5.68 -2.81 4.01
CA ALA A 89 -5.31 -3.28 5.34
C ALA A 89 -6.21 -4.42 5.84
N LEU A 90 -7.54 -4.27 5.70
CA LEU A 90 -8.51 -5.29 6.07
C LEU A 90 -8.36 -6.55 5.23
N LEU A 91 -8.15 -6.40 3.92
CA LEU A 91 -7.93 -7.52 3.01
C LEU A 91 -6.65 -8.28 3.38
N ASN A 92 -5.53 -7.58 3.55
CA ASN A 92 -4.24 -8.19 3.91
C ASN A 92 -4.29 -8.86 5.29
N GLY A 93 -4.91 -8.21 6.28
CA GLY A 93 -5.12 -8.78 7.61
C GLY A 93 -5.98 -10.05 7.57
N THR A 94 -7.07 -10.05 6.79
CA THR A 94 -7.95 -11.22 6.64
C THR A 94 -7.23 -12.36 5.93
N CYS A 95 -6.48 -12.09 4.85
CA CYS A 95 -5.66 -13.10 4.18
C CYS A 95 -4.62 -13.72 5.12
N SER A 96 -3.99 -12.89 5.96
CA SER A 96 -3.02 -13.37 6.95
C SER A 96 -3.66 -14.28 8.01
N LEU A 97 -4.86 -13.93 8.51
CA LEU A 97 -5.62 -14.77 9.44
C LEU A 97 -6.04 -16.11 8.82
N LEU A 98 -6.43 -16.11 7.54
CA LEU A 98 -6.80 -17.34 6.81
C LEU A 98 -5.60 -18.24 6.49
N MET A 99 -4.42 -17.66 6.28
CA MET A 99 -3.18 -18.41 6.03
C MET A 99 -2.57 -19.02 7.30
N PHE A 100 -2.82 -18.40 8.46
CA PHE A 100 -2.41 -18.91 9.77
C PHE A 100 -3.63 -19.09 10.70
N PRO A 101 -4.55 -20.01 10.36
CA PRO A 101 -5.63 -20.35 11.26
C PRO A 101 -5.02 -20.99 12.50
N ARG A 102 -5.38 -20.48 13.68
CA ARG A 102 -4.92 -21.03 14.96
C ARG A 102 -5.37 -22.48 15.14
#